data_AF-A0A523C139-F1
#
_entry.id   AF-A0A523C139-F1
#
_cell.length_a   1.000
_cell.length_b   1.000
_cell.length_c   1.000
_cell.angle_alpha   90.00
_cell.angle_beta   90.00
_cell.angle_gamma   90.00
#
_symmetry.space_group_name_H-M   'P 1'
#
loop_
_entity.id
_entity.type
_entity.pdbx_description
1 polymer ?
#
loop_
_entity_poly.entity_id
_entity_poly.type
_entity_poly.pdbx_seq_one_letter_code
_entity_poly.pdbx_strand_id
1 'polypeptide(L)' 'MPCPTLDPVAGVGATGYAAWALGRNFIMIEINPQYVEGIRKRFYELPKIL' A
#
# COMPACT_ATOMS: atom_id res chain seq x y z
N MET A 1 -15.59 -0.38 -13.52
CA MET A 1 -15.16 0.46 -12.39
C MET A 1 -14.60 -0.47 -11.31
N PRO A 2 -13.27 -0.63 -11.18
CA PRO A 2 -12.70 -1.48 -10.13
C PRO A 2 -12.86 -0.80 -8.76
N CYS A 3 -13.39 -1.52 -7.78
CA CYS A 3 -13.46 -1.04 -6.40
C CYS A 3 -12.03 -0.94 -5.81
N PRO A 4 -11.70 0.15 -5.08
CA PRO A 4 -10.42 0.25 -4.40
C PRO A 4 -10.37 -0.72 -3.21
N THR A 5 -9.21 -1.33 -2.99
CA THR A 5 -8.96 -2.15 -1.79
C THR A 5 -8.76 -1.23 -0.58
N LEU A 6 -9.54 -1.41 0.48
CA LEU A 6 -9.37 -0.71 1.75
C LEU A 6 -8.73 -1.65 2.77
N ASP A 7 -7.60 -1.23 3.34
CA ASP A 7 -6.97 -1.90 4.48
C ASP A 7 -6.84 -0.92 5.65
N PRO A 8 -7.73 -0.98 6.66
CA PRO A 8 -7.70 -0.07 7.79
C PRO A 8 -6.63 -0.43 8.84
N VAL A 9 -5.92 -1.55 8.66
CA VAL A 9 -4.88 -2.04 9.58
C VAL A 9 -3.68 -2.50 8.75
N ALA A 10 -3.05 -1.54 8.06
CA ALA A 10 -2.09 -1.85 7.00
C ALA A 10 -0.88 -2.66 7.49
N GLY A 11 -0.51 -2.55 8.77
CA GLY A 11 0.65 -3.21 9.33
C GLY A 11 1.90 -2.88 8.53
N VAL A 12 2.58 -3.87 7.97
CA VAL A 12 3.75 -3.66 7.10
C VAL A 12 3.40 -3.36 5.63
N GLY A 13 2.12 -3.18 5.28
CA GLY A 13 1.64 -2.80 3.95
C GLY A 13 1.61 -3.92 2.92
N ALA A 14 1.37 -5.17 3.33
CA ALA A 14 1.30 -6.32 2.42
C ALA A 14 0.11 -6.22 1.44
N THR A 15 -1.07 -5.81 1.93
CA THR A 15 -2.27 -5.63 1.11
C THR A 15 -2.08 -4.58 0.02
N GLY A 16 -1.50 -3.42 0.36
CA GLY A 16 -1.20 -2.39 -0.63
C GLY A 16 -0.19 -2.84 -1.67
N TYR A 17 0.83 -3.61 -1.26
CA TYR A 17 1.83 -4.14 -2.20
C TYR A 17 1.20 -5.12 -3.20
N ALA A 18 0.34 -6.03 -2.72
CA ALA A 18 -0.41 -6.93 -3.59
C ALA A 18 -1.37 -6.18 -4.53
N ALA A 19 -2.09 -5.18 -4.01
CA ALA A 19 -2.99 -4.36 -4.82
C ALA A 19 -2.22 -3.59 -5.92
N TRP A 20 -1.07 -3.00 -5.57
CA TRP A 20 -0.17 -2.34 -6.52
C TRP A 20 0.33 -3.29 -7.60
N ALA A 21 0.81 -4.49 -7.23
CA ALA A 21 1.30 -5.49 -8.17
C ALA A 21 0.21 -5.98 -9.15
N LEU A 22 -1.05 -5.93 -8.74
CA LEU A 22 -2.22 -6.26 -9.56
C LEU A 22 -2.79 -5.06 -10.34
N GLY A 23 -2.15 -3.89 -10.28
CA GLY A 23 -2.64 -2.67 -10.94
C GLY A 23 -3.99 -2.17 -10.38
N ARG A 24 -4.29 -2.46 -9.11
CA ARG A 24 -5.52 -2.04 -8.44
C ARG A 24 -5.26 -0.79 -7.61
N ASN A 25 -6.27 0.08 -7.52
CA ASN A 25 -6.27 1.16 -6.56
C ASN A 25 -6.42 0.61 -5.14
N PHE A 26 -5.77 1.25 -4.17
CA PHE A 26 -5.86 0.88 -2.76
C PHE A 26 -5.74 2.08 -1.84
N ILE A 27 -6.31 1.97 -0.64
CA ILE A 27 -6.18 2.90 0.47
C ILE A 27 -5.75 2.07 1.69
N MET A 28 -4.68 2.52 2.35
CA MET A 28 -4.17 1.90 3.56
C MET A 28 -4.18 2.91 4.72
N ILE A 29 -4.61 2.46 5.90
CA ILE A 29 -4.58 3.24 7.14
C ILE A 29 -3.76 2.45 8.15
N GLU A 30 -2.85 3.15 8.84
CA GLU A 30 -2.03 2.58 9.90
C GLU A 30 -1.78 3.65 10.97
N ILE A 31 -1.91 3.26 12.23
CA ILE A 31 -1.74 4.16 13.37
C ILE A 31 -0.29 4.25 13.81
N ASN A 32 0.48 3.17 13.63
CA ASN A 32 1.89 3.14 14.01
C ASN A 32 2.74 3.90 12.98
N PRO A 33 3.35 5.05 13.36
CA PRO A 33 4.11 5.87 12.43
C PRO A 33 5.36 5.17 11.88
N GLN A 34 5.93 4.21 12.63
CA GLN A 34 7.09 3.44 12.17
C GLN A 34 6.72 2.55 10.98
N TYR A 35 5.52 1.95 11.03
CA TYR A 35 5.00 1.16 9.93
C TYR A 35 4.61 2.04 8.73
N VAL A 36 4.02 3.22 8.97
CA VAL A 36 3.74 4.20 7.91
C VAL A 36 5.03 4.56 7.16
N GLU A 37 6.13 4.82 7.87
CA GLU A 37 7.40 5.15 7.26
C GLU A 37 7.99 3.97 6.45
N GLY A 38 7.91 2.76 6.99
CA GLY A 38 8.33 1.55 6.27
C GLY A 38 7.52 1.32 4.98
N ILE A 39 6.20 1.53 5.04
CA ILE A 39 5.31 1.48 3.88
C ILE A 39 5.72 2.55 2.86
N ARG A 40 5.91 3.80 3.27
CA ARG A 40 6.31 4.90 2.37
C ARG A 40 7.60 4.56 1.64
N LYS A 41 8.65 4.16 2.37
CA LYS A 41 9.94 3.77 1.78
C LYS A 41 9.77 2.69 0.74
N ARG A 42 9.00 1.63 1.06
CA ARG A 42 8.67 0.58 0.11
C ARG A 42 8.11 1.16 -1.19
N PHE A 43 7.10 2.03 -1.14
CA PHE A 43 6.48 2.57 -2.35
C PHE A 43 7.29 3.66 -3.07
N TYR A 44 8.22 4.35 -2.39
CA TYR A 44 9.14 5.30 -3.04
C TYR A 44 10.21 4.59 -3.88
N GLU A 45 10.64 3.40 -3.48
CA GLU A 45 11.67 2.62 -4.16
C GLU A 45 11.12 1.74 -5.29
N LEU A 46 9.80 1.56 -5.36
CA LEU A 46 9.21 0.72 -6.41
C LEU A 46 9.36 1.39 -7.78
N PRO A 47 9.80 0.64 -8.81
CA PRO A 47 9.76 1.13 -10.17
C PRO A 47 8.31 1.45 -10.53
N LYS A 48 8.06 2.56 -11.21
CA LYS A 48 6.73 2.84 -11.75
C LYS A 48 6.38 1.71 -12.70
N ILE A 49 5.45 0.84 -12.31
CA ILE A 49 4.79 -0.06 -13.26
C ILE A 49 4.02 0.87 -14.21
N LEU A 50 4.35 0.76 -15.50
CA LEU A 50 3.93 1.59 -16.64
C LEU A 50 2.54 2.22 -16.51
#